data_AF-A0A329ZQ44-F1
#
_entry.id   AF-A0A329ZQ44-F1
#
_cell.length_a   1.000
_cell.length_b   1.000
_cell.length_c   1.000
_cell.angle_alpha   90.00
_cell.angle_beta   90.00
_cell.angle_gamma   90.00
#
_symmetry.space_group_name_H-M   'P 1'
#
loop_
_entity.id
_entity.type
_entity.pdbx_description
1 polymer ?
#
loop_
_entity_poly.entity_id
_entity_poly.type
_entity_poly.pdbx_seq_one_letter_code
_entity_poly.pdbx_strand_id
1 'polypeptide(L)'
;MKKLGLDVGFGHTKYAFFNDKQEMVLGKIPSVIAFANVENTEVDEDDQLVKFERQNFYVGDFALKQNTKDIIELTEYSELRKYSPLLLLEAAQFSHINLDEFPIINSALSPAHKSYISDYRERLSSFESNGKHYKFDVSILPQGVGAVKALEYFAQEKQENMPKDYLVIDIGFNTIDIIFVYDGKIQKRRINEKHSFKQKGVMTIATMMIKKIETDYKRAITLKEALRVILSGKYTLRGNEYDLSQDIQQFKKLYTDDIMQLLETYYSNELDKMDEIHFVGGGGYFIDENYTNHIKKHKNSEYFNVIGNLLYEKE
;
A
#
# COMPACT_ATOMS: atom_id res chain seq x y z
N MET A 1 12.11 22.80 1.26
CA MET A 1 11.59 22.30 2.57
C MET A 1 11.65 20.78 2.53
N LYS A 2 11.97 20.09 3.64
CA LYS A 2 11.92 18.61 3.61
C LYS A 2 10.46 18.16 3.48
N LYS A 3 10.27 17.06 2.78
CA LYS A 3 8.96 16.48 2.47
C LYS A 3 8.99 14.98 2.72
N LEU A 4 7.88 14.45 3.20
CA LEU A 4 7.68 13.02 3.42
C LEU A 4 6.64 12.53 2.41
N GLY A 5 7.04 11.58 1.56
CA GLY A 5 6.10 10.75 0.83
C GLY A 5 5.50 9.72 1.78
N LEU A 6 4.18 9.57 1.77
CA LEU A 6 3.43 8.61 2.57
C LEU A 6 2.46 7.83 1.67
N ASP A 7 2.32 6.53 1.88
CA ASP A 7 1.30 5.69 1.25
C ASP A 7 0.71 4.79 2.33
N VAL A 8 -0.39 5.25 2.94
CA VAL A 8 -1.11 4.49 3.98
C VAL A 8 -2.00 3.46 3.29
N GLY A 9 -1.57 2.20 3.29
CA GLY A 9 -2.35 1.08 2.78
C GLY A 9 -2.98 0.26 3.91
N PHE A 10 -3.98 -0.56 3.56
CA PHE A 10 -4.62 -1.49 4.50
C PHE A 10 -3.67 -2.58 5.04
N GLY A 11 -2.71 -3.03 4.23
CA GLY A 11 -1.71 -4.02 4.66
C GLY A 11 -0.47 -3.39 5.29
N HIS A 12 0.11 -2.41 4.62
CA HIS A 12 1.34 -1.74 5.04
C HIS A 12 1.27 -0.25 4.74
N THR A 13 1.85 0.54 5.64
CA THR A 13 2.12 1.96 5.42
C THR A 13 3.54 2.09 4.95
N LYS A 14 3.74 2.78 3.82
CA LYS A 14 5.06 3.01 3.24
C LYS A 14 5.39 4.48 3.34
N TYR A 15 6.66 4.77 3.50
CA TYR A 15 7.16 6.12 3.59
C TYR A 15 8.42 6.28 2.73
N ALA A 16 8.67 7.51 2.28
CA ALA A 16 9.85 7.88 1.53
C ALA A 16 10.27 9.32 1.86
N PHE A 17 11.57 9.56 2.04
CA PHE A 17 12.11 10.90 2.19
C PHE A 17 13.55 10.97 1.68
N PHE A 18 14.09 12.17 1.49
CA PHE A 18 15.52 12.37 1.27
C PHE A 18 16.20 12.66 2.60
N ASN A 19 17.27 11.89 2.91
CA ASN A 19 18.11 12.18 4.07
C ASN A 19 18.98 13.42 3.84
N ASP A 20 19.79 13.82 4.82
CA ASP A 20 20.65 15.00 4.71
C ASP A 20 21.73 14.87 3.61
N LYS A 21 22.04 13.64 3.17
CA LYS A 21 22.94 13.35 2.03
C LYS A 21 22.21 13.34 0.68
N GLN A 22 20.94 13.70 0.63
CA GLN A 22 20.08 13.63 -0.57
C GLN A 22 19.87 12.22 -1.11
N GLU A 23 20.05 11.19 -0.28
CA GLU A 23 19.73 9.80 -0.64
C GLU A 23 18.27 9.52 -0.32
N MET A 24 17.58 8.84 -1.24
CA MET A 24 16.18 8.43 -1.02
C MET A 24 16.12 7.28 -0.03
N VAL A 25 15.53 7.53 1.13
CA VAL A 25 15.21 6.52 2.15
C VAL A 25 13.81 6.01 1.88
N LEU A 26 13.66 4.69 1.84
CA LEU A 26 12.39 3.98 1.67
C LEU A 26 12.18 3.06 2.86
N GLY A 27 10.95 2.97 3.34
CA GLY A 27 10.60 1.98 4.34
C GLY A 27 9.11 1.69 4.38
N LYS A 28 8.78 0.62 5.10
CA LYS A 28 7.39 0.19 5.32
C LYS A 28 7.23 -0.37 6.71
N ILE A 29 6.04 -0.17 7.26
CA ILE A 29 5.58 -0.72 8.53
C ILE A 29 4.25 -1.44 8.31
N PRO A 30 3.90 -2.46 9.11
CA PRO A 30 2.58 -3.05 9.07
C PRO A 30 1.50 -2.02 9.44
N SER A 31 0.40 -1.99 8.69
CA SER A 31 -0.74 -1.13 9.01
C SER A 31 -1.66 -1.79 10.02
N VAL A 32 -1.19 -1.87 11.26
CA VAL A 32 -1.90 -2.57 12.34
C VAL A 32 -1.94 -1.68 13.57
N ILE A 33 -3.12 -1.59 14.18
CA ILE A 33 -3.36 -0.85 15.40
C ILE A 33 -3.90 -1.84 16.44
N ALA A 34 -3.55 -1.67 17.70
CA ALA A 34 -4.20 -2.38 18.80
C ALA A 34 -4.52 -1.43 19.94
N PHE A 35 -5.67 -1.60 20.59
CA PHE A 35 -5.97 -0.88 21.82
C PHE A 35 -5.02 -1.32 22.93
N ALA A 36 -4.44 -0.36 23.63
CA ALA A 36 -3.73 -0.62 24.87
C ALA A 36 -4.71 -0.40 26.03
N ASN A 37 -5.26 -1.50 26.55
CA ASN A 37 -6.05 -1.49 27.80
C ASN A 37 -5.10 -1.33 28.99
N VAL A 38 -4.64 -0.10 29.21
CA VAL A 38 -3.84 0.26 30.39
C VAL A 38 -4.82 0.75 31.45
N GLU A 39 -5.34 -0.16 32.28
CA GLU A 39 -6.03 0.22 33.50
C GLU A 39 -4.99 0.81 34.46
N ASN A 40 -5.13 2.09 34.81
CA ASN A 40 -4.42 2.80 35.88
C ASN A 40 -3.08 2.19 36.31
N THR A 41 -2.02 2.45 35.56
CA THR A 41 -0.67 2.29 36.10
C THR A 41 0.19 3.44 35.64
N GLU A 42 1.04 3.89 36.55
CA GLU A 42 2.10 4.89 36.43
C GLU A 42 3.18 4.43 35.41
N VAL A 43 2.76 3.97 34.23
CA VAL A 43 3.61 3.62 33.09
C VAL A 43 3.68 4.85 32.20
N ASP A 44 4.24 5.93 32.75
CA ASP A 44 4.43 7.20 32.01
C ASP A 44 5.59 7.12 31.00
N GLU A 45 6.21 5.94 30.78
CA GLU A 45 7.45 5.81 30.00
C GLU A 45 7.55 4.52 29.15
N ASP A 46 6.44 3.93 28.67
CA ASP A 46 6.59 2.96 27.56
C ASP A 46 6.63 3.72 26.23
N ASP A 47 7.83 3.87 25.67
CA ASP A 47 8.09 4.49 24.35
C ASP A 47 7.31 3.82 23.20
N GLN A 48 6.68 2.67 23.43
CA GLN A 48 5.85 1.95 22.46
C GLN A 48 4.37 2.32 22.50
N LEU A 49 3.92 3.04 23.55
CA LEU A 49 2.54 3.47 23.68
C LEU A 49 2.33 4.85 23.03
N VAL A 50 1.36 4.90 22.12
CA VAL A 50 0.96 6.15 21.48
C VAL A 50 -0.40 6.59 22.02
N LYS A 51 -0.42 7.70 22.76
CA LYS A 51 -1.64 8.37 23.19
C LYS A 51 -2.20 9.21 22.05
N PHE A 52 -3.41 8.91 21.62
CA PHE A 52 -4.08 9.56 20.50
C PHE A 52 -5.58 9.66 20.78
N GLU A 53 -6.17 10.84 20.62
CA GLU A 53 -7.60 11.08 20.85
C GLU A 53 -8.12 10.51 22.21
N ARG A 54 -7.33 10.70 23.28
CA ARG A 54 -7.60 10.24 24.67
C ARG A 54 -7.56 8.72 24.89
N GLN A 55 -7.04 7.96 23.93
CA GLN A 55 -6.87 6.50 24.03
C GLN A 55 -5.40 6.14 23.80
N ASN A 56 -4.99 4.98 24.30
CA ASN A 56 -3.64 4.47 24.14
C ASN A 56 -3.65 3.35 23.10
N PHE A 57 -2.64 3.34 22.25
CA PHE A 57 -2.50 2.38 21.15
C PHE A 57 -1.10 1.81 21.07
N TYR A 58 -1.03 0.55 20.68
CA TYR A 58 0.15 0.00 20.00
C TYR A 58 -0.04 0.12 18.50
N VAL A 59 1.04 0.37 17.78
CA VAL A 59 1.03 0.54 16.31
C VAL A 59 2.08 -0.40 15.69
N GLY A 60 1.89 -0.79 14.43
CA GLY A 60 2.88 -1.54 13.66
C GLY A 60 3.21 -2.92 14.23
N ASP A 61 4.50 -3.20 14.37
CA ASP A 61 5.00 -4.50 14.84
C ASP A 61 4.61 -4.81 16.29
N PHE A 62 4.45 -3.77 17.14
CA PHE A 62 4.00 -3.96 18.52
C PHE A 62 2.50 -4.30 18.58
N ALA A 63 1.69 -3.70 17.71
CA ALA A 63 0.27 -4.06 17.60
C ALA A 63 0.07 -5.53 17.20
N LEU A 64 0.92 -6.05 16.30
CA LEU A 64 0.88 -7.46 15.87
C LEU A 64 1.13 -8.47 16.99
N LYS A 65 1.78 -8.05 18.09
CA LYS A 65 2.09 -8.91 19.25
C LYS A 65 0.97 -8.92 20.29
N GLN A 66 -0.03 -8.05 20.14
CA GLN A 66 -1.12 -7.94 21.10
C GLN A 66 -2.16 -9.06 20.92
N ASN A 67 -3.06 -9.18 21.88
CA ASN A 67 -4.17 -10.12 21.79
C ASN A 67 -5.06 -9.76 20.59
N THR A 68 -5.43 -10.75 19.78
CA THR A 68 -6.26 -10.57 18.57
C THR A 68 -7.54 -9.78 18.83
N LYS A 69 -8.15 -9.91 20.02
CA LYS A 69 -9.37 -9.17 20.38
C LYS A 69 -9.17 -7.65 20.49
N ASP A 70 -7.94 -7.21 20.73
CA ASP A 70 -7.57 -5.81 20.90
C ASP A 70 -7.03 -5.20 19.60
N ILE A 71 -6.73 -6.04 18.59
CA ILE A 71 -6.26 -5.62 17.27
C ILE A 71 -7.43 -5.06 16.46
N ILE A 72 -7.18 -3.91 15.83
CA ILE A 72 -8.08 -3.27 14.87
C ILE A 72 -7.59 -3.62 13.47
N GLU A 73 -8.42 -4.36 12.73
CA GLU A 73 -8.15 -4.62 11.32
C GLU A 73 -8.55 -3.41 10.48
N LEU A 74 -7.60 -2.83 9.76
CA LEU A 74 -7.90 -1.76 8.80
C LEU A 74 -8.40 -2.43 7.52
N THR A 75 -9.73 -2.51 7.38
CA THR A 75 -10.37 -3.13 6.21
C THR A 75 -11.23 -2.12 5.45
N GLU A 76 -11.71 -1.09 6.15
CA GLU A 76 -12.56 -0.04 5.59
C GLU A 76 -11.89 1.33 5.60
N TYR A 77 -12.34 2.21 4.68
CA TYR A 77 -11.77 3.56 4.57
C TYR A 77 -11.92 4.38 5.86
N SER A 78 -13.03 4.21 6.59
CA SER A 78 -13.27 4.93 7.85
C SER A 78 -12.18 4.65 8.89
N GLU A 79 -11.74 3.39 9.00
CA GLU A 79 -10.67 2.95 9.89
C GLU A 79 -9.32 3.47 9.40
N LEU A 80 -9.03 3.30 8.12
CA LEU A 80 -7.79 3.80 7.49
C LEU A 80 -7.64 5.30 7.72
N ARG A 81 -8.68 6.08 7.44
CA ARG A 81 -8.72 7.52 7.69
C ARG A 81 -8.45 7.81 9.17
N LYS A 82 -9.20 7.18 10.08
CA LYS A 82 -9.08 7.42 11.52
C LYS A 82 -7.65 7.18 12.01
N TYR A 83 -7.03 6.08 11.62
CA TYR A 83 -5.74 5.69 12.18
C TYR A 83 -4.52 6.09 11.33
N SER A 84 -4.70 6.75 10.19
CA SER A 84 -3.58 7.25 9.38
C SER A 84 -2.60 8.15 10.14
N PRO A 85 -3.02 9.06 11.05
CA PRO A 85 -2.08 9.81 11.88
C PRO A 85 -1.19 8.92 12.76
N LEU A 86 -1.73 7.85 13.35
CA LEU A 86 -0.93 6.89 14.14
C LEU A 86 0.12 6.19 13.27
N LEU A 87 -0.26 5.82 12.04
CA LEU A 87 0.66 5.16 11.10
C LEU A 87 1.75 6.12 10.59
N LEU A 88 1.45 7.41 10.46
CA LEU A 88 2.46 8.44 10.18
C LEU A 88 3.45 8.57 11.35
N LEU A 89 2.96 8.60 12.60
CA LEU A 89 3.81 8.66 13.79
C LEU A 89 4.71 7.42 13.90
N GLU A 90 4.17 6.23 13.69
CA GLU A 90 4.93 4.98 13.68
C GLU A 90 5.99 4.97 12.57
N ALA A 91 5.65 5.46 11.36
CA ALA A 91 6.61 5.56 10.27
C ALA A 91 7.78 6.50 10.64
N ALA A 92 7.49 7.61 11.32
CA ALA A 92 8.50 8.54 11.79
C ALA A 92 9.40 7.93 12.88
N GLN A 93 8.80 7.24 13.86
CA GLN A 93 9.51 6.54 14.93
C GLN A 93 10.42 5.44 14.37
N PHE A 94 9.88 4.59 13.49
CA PHE A 94 10.61 3.49 12.86
C PHE A 94 11.78 3.99 12.00
N SER A 95 11.62 5.15 11.34
CA SER A 95 12.68 5.74 10.52
C SER A 95 13.59 6.71 11.29
N HIS A 96 13.39 6.86 12.60
CA HIS A 96 14.14 7.75 13.48
C HIS A 96 14.18 9.22 12.98
N ILE A 97 13.06 9.71 12.44
CA ILE A 97 12.95 11.10 11.98
C ILE A 97 12.07 11.94 12.91
N ASN A 98 12.40 13.23 13.03
CA ASN A 98 11.54 14.21 13.67
C ASN A 98 10.58 14.82 12.64
N LEU A 99 9.27 14.60 12.80
CA LEU A 99 8.25 15.12 11.89
C LEU A 99 8.22 16.65 11.82
N ASP A 100 8.72 17.38 12.82
CA ASP A 100 8.78 18.86 12.76
C ASP A 100 9.72 19.34 11.65
N GLU A 101 10.68 18.51 11.22
CA GLU A 101 11.56 18.81 10.10
C GLU A 101 10.88 18.62 8.73
N PHE A 102 9.74 17.92 8.69
CA PHE A 102 8.99 17.54 7.49
C PHE A 102 7.64 18.27 7.44
N PRO A 103 7.60 19.58 7.18
CA PRO A 103 6.37 20.36 7.18
C PRO A 103 5.39 19.99 6.05
N ILE A 104 5.84 19.22 5.05
CA ILE A 104 5.05 18.81 3.90
C ILE A 104 4.90 17.29 3.91
N ILE A 105 3.64 16.82 3.88
CA ILE A 105 3.30 15.40 3.74
C ILE A 105 2.56 15.21 2.42
N ASN A 106 3.16 14.45 1.50
CA ASN A 106 2.51 14.04 0.27
C ASN A 106 2.02 12.60 0.46
N SER A 107 0.71 12.43 0.62
CA SER A 107 0.08 11.12 0.77
C SER A 107 -0.65 10.69 -0.51
N ALA A 108 -1.14 9.46 -0.56
CA ALA A 108 -1.99 8.97 -1.63
C ALA A 108 -3.31 8.39 -1.11
N LEU A 109 -4.33 8.39 -1.98
CA LEU A 109 -5.60 7.71 -1.74
C LEU A 109 -6.07 7.06 -3.04
N SER A 110 -6.61 5.84 -2.97
CA SER A 110 -7.18 5.16 -4.13
C SER A 110 -8.27 6.04 -4.79
N PRO A 111 -8.32 6.15 -6.13
CA PRO A 111 -9.42 6.81 -6.82
C PRO A 111 -10.81 6.22 -6.47
N ALA A 112 -10.87 4.99 -5.94
CA ALA A 112 -12.08 4.37 -5.38
C ALA A 112 -12.67 5.13 -4.17
N HIS A 113 -11.88 6.02 -3.57
CA HIS A 113 -12.20 6.84 -2.40
C HIS A 113 -12.06 8.34 -2.71
N LYS A 114 -12.11 8.73 -3.98
CA LYS A 114 -11.89 10.12 -4.44
C LYS A 114 -12.77 11.16 -3.73
N SER A 115 -14.02 10.81 -3.40
CA SER A 115 -14.95 11.69 -2.68
C SER A 115 -14.46 12.07 -1.28
N TYR A 116 -13.54 11.30 -0.70
CA TYR A 116 -13.02 11.51 0.65
C TYR A 116 -11.66 12.23 0.69
N ILE A 117 -11.12 12.68 -0.44
CA ILE A 117 -9.79 13.31 -0.49
C ILE A 117 -9.66 14.52 0.47
N SER A 118 -10.66 15.40 0.51
CA SER A 118 -10.61 16.60 1.36
C SER A 118 -10.62 16.24 2.84
N ASP A 119 -11.46 15.29 3.20
CA ASP A 119 -11.59 14.76 4.55
C ASP A 119 -10.33 14.02 5.01
N TYR A 120 -9.73 13.22 4.13
CA TYR A 120 -8.46 12.54 4.39
C TYR A 120 -7.31 13.52 4.56
N ARG A 121 -7.25 14.55 3.71
CA ARG A 121 -6.27 15.62 3.80
C ARG A 121 -6.36 16.32 5.15
N GLU A 122 -7.56 16.73 5.56
CA GLU A 122 -7.79 17.41 6.84
C GLU A 122 -7.31 16.56 8.02
N ARG A 123 -7.66 15.26 8.01
CA ARG A 123 -7.26 14.30 9.04
C ARG A 123 -5.74 14.19 9.21
N LEU A 124 -4.98 14.23 8.11
CA LEU A 124 -3.52 14.21 8.17
C LEU A 124 -2.90 15.59 8.42
N SER A 125 -3.62 16.68 8.18
CA SER A 125 -3.08 18.04 8.25
C SER A 125 -2.92 18.57 9.67
N SER A 126 -3.75 18.10 10.61
CA SER A 126 -3.72 18.57 12.00
C SER A 126 -4.25 17.50 12.94
N PHE A 127 -3.48 17.14 13.97
CA PHE A 127 -3.91 16.20 15.00
C PHE A 127 -3.07 16.35 16.29
N GLU A 128 -3.58 15.82 17.39
CA GLU A 128 -2.87 15.78 18.68
C GLU A 128 -2.50 14.33 19.04
N SER A 129 -1.26 14.13 19.46
CA SER A 129 -0.79 12.86 20.01
C SER A 129 0.30 13.10 21.06
N ASN A 130 0.28 12.33 22.15
CA ASN A 130 1.22 12.47 23.26
C ASN A 130 1.33 13.92 23.79
N GLY A 131 0.21 14.66 23.80
CA GLY A 131 0.17 16.07 24.21
C GLY A 131 0.84 17.05 23.24
N LYS A 132 1.34 16.58 22.09
CA LYS A 132 1.91 17.40 21.02
C LYS A 132 0.90 17.58 19.89
N HIS A 133 0.75 18.82 19.43
CA HIS A 133 -0.06 19.16 18.27
C HIS A 133 0.80 19.17 17.00
N TYR A 134 0.47 18.28 16.07
CA TYR A 134 1.13 18.17 14.77
C TYR A 134 0.34 18.94 13.72
N LYS A 135 1.06 19.63 12.82
CA LYS A 135 0.46 20.39 11.72
C LYS A 135 1.34 20.33 10.47
N PHE A 136 0.74 19.98 9.33
CA PHE A 136 1.44 19.79 8.06
C PHE A 136 0.70 20.44 6.88
N ASP A 137 1.42 20.83 5.82
CA ASP A 137 0.82 21.04 4.50
C ASP A 137 0.69 19.68 3.80
N VAL A 138 -0.54 19.24 3.58
CA VAL A 138 -0.84 17.90 3.06
C VAL A 138 -1.35 17.97 1.63
N SER A 139 -0.68 17.23 0.74
CA SER A 139 -1.18 16.94 -0.61
C SER A 139 -1.59 15.47 -0.69
N ILE A 140 -2.71 15.20 -1.35
CA ILE A 140 -3.21 13.84 -1.58
C ILE A 140 -3.23 13.58 -3.08
N LEU A 141 -2.41 12.63 -3.52
CA LEU A 141 -2.38 12.17 -4.90
C LEU A 141 -3.32 10.96 -5.05
N PRO A 142 -3.90 10.75 -6.25
CA PRO A 142 -4.52 9.47 -6.56
C PRO A 142 -3.45 8.37 -6.59
N GLN A 143 -3.73 7.21 -5.98
CA GLN A 143 -2.89 6.02 -6.17
C GLN A 143 -2.81 5.66 -7.67
N GLY A 144 -1.69 5.05 -8.07
CA GLY A 144 -1.30 4.83 -9.46
C GLY A 144 -0.66 6.04 -10.14
N VAL A 145 -1.08 7.28 -9.81
CA VAL A 145 -0.43 8.50 -10.35
C VAL A 145 0.98 8.66 -9.78
N GLY A 146 1.15 8.40 -8.48
CA GLY A 146 2.48 8.33 -7.88
C GLY A 146 3.34 7.27 -8.57
N ALA A 147 2.76 6.12 -8.91
CA ALA A 147 3.50 5.07 -9.59
C ALA A 147 3.94 5.45 -11.01
N VAL A 148 3.12 6.17 -11.78
CA VAL A 148 3.52 6.76 -13.07
C VAL A 148 4.74 7.67 -12.89
N LYS A 149 4.71 8.58 -11.89
CA LYS A 149 5.83 9.47 -11.60
C LYS A 149 7.11 8.72 -11.25
N ALA A 150 7.00 7.65 -10.47
CA ALA A 150 8.15 6.81 -10.13
C ALA A 150 8.72 6.08 -11.35
N LEU A 151 7.86 5.56 -12.24
CA LEU A 151 8.28 4.96 -13.52
C LEU A 151 9.04 5.96 -14.38
N GLU A 152 8.49 7.17 -14.56
CA GLU A 152 9.13 8.26 -15.30
C GLU A 152 10.50 8.63 -14.71
N TYR A 153 10.57 8.76 -13.38
CA TYR A 153 11.82 9.05 -12.66
C TYR A 153 12.88 7.98 -12.91
N PHE A 154 12.53 6.69 -12.75
CA PHE A 154 13.49 5.61 -12.95
C PHE A 154 13.90 5.43 -14.41
N ALA A 155 13.00 5.67 -15.35
CA ALA A 155 13.34 5.65 -16.77
C ALA A 155 14.34 6.76 -17.10
N GLN A 156 14.15 7.97 -16.56
CA GLN A 156 15.09 9.09 -16.72
C GLN A 156 16.48 8.77 -16.14
N GLU A 157 16.54 8.24 -14.91
CA GLU A 157 17.80 7.82 -14.27
C GLU A 157 18.57 6.78 -15.10
N LYS A 158 17.86 5.89 -15.79
CA LYS A 158 18.44 4.86 -16.66
C LYS A 158 18.64 5.30 -18.11
N GLN A 159 18.24 6.52 -18.47
CA GLN A 159 18.22 7.00 -19.86
C GLN A 159 17.38 6.09 -20.78
N GLU A 160 16.31 5.50 -20.24
CA GLU A 160 15.32 4.69 -20.95
C GLU A 160 14.14 5.56 -21.42
N ASN A 161 13.64 5.30 -22.62
CA ASN A 161 12.42 5.93 -23.11
C ASN A 161 11.21 5.11 -22.66
N MET A 162 10.32 5.71 -21.88
CA MET A 162 9.02 5.11 -21.60
C MET A 162 8.15 5.09 -22.88
N PRO A 163 7.31 4.06 -23.07
CA PRO A 163 6.26 4.09 -24.08
C PRO A 163 5.36 5.33 -23.90
N LYS A 164 4.77 5.80 -24.99
CA LYS A 164 3.86 6.96 -24.95
C LYS A 164 2.47 6.55 -24.50
N ASP A 165 2.02 5.38 -24.92
CA ASP A 165 0.70 4.85 -24.63
C ASP A 165 0.85 3.58 -23.79
N TYR A 166 0.53 3.68 -22.50
CA TYR A 166 0.64 2.55 -21.58
C TYR A 166 -0.37 2.62 -20.45
N LEU A 167 -0.60 1.47 -19.82
CA LEU A 167 -1.39 1.35 -18.60
C LEU A 167 -0.50 1.15 -17.39
N VAL A 168 -0.87 1.80 -16.29
CA VAL A 168 -0.39 1.41 -14.96
C VAL A 168 -1.55 0.78 -14.20
N ILE A 169 -1.35 -0.47 -13.79
CA ILE A 169 -2.28 -1.24 -12.98
C ILE A 169 -1.68 -1.33 -11.57
N ASP A 170 -2.16 -0.46 -10.68
CA ASP A 170 -1.71 -0.40 -9.29
C ASP A 170 -2.54 -1.34 -8.43
N ILE A 171 -1.90 -2.44 -8.02
CA ILE A 171 -2.54 -3.49 -7.24
C ILE A 171 -2.21 -3.28 -5.76
N GLY A 172 -3.15 -2.64 -5.07
CA GLY A 172 -3.18 -2.51 -3.62
C GLY A 172 -3.64 -3.80 -2.92
N PHE A 173 -3.79 -3.72 -1.60
CA PHE A 173 -4.28 -4.85 -0.81
C PHE A 173 -5.74 -5.21 -1.16
N ASN A 174 -6.60 -4.18 -1.19
CA ASN A 174 -8.03 -4.31 -1.46
C ASN A 174 -8.39 -3.88 -2.90
N THR A 175 -7.73 -2.86 -3.43
CA THR A 175 -8.08 -2.23 -4.72
C THR A 175 -7.13 -2.61 -5.85
N ILE A 176 -7.66 -2.54 -7.09
CA ILE A 176 -6.88 -2.38 -8.31
C ILE A 176 -7.24 -1.02 -8.91
N ASP A 177 -6.26 -0.15 -9.09
CA ASP A 177 -6.43 1.19 -9.63
C ASP A 177 -5.76 1.30 -11.01
N ILE A 178 -6.50 1.77 -12.02
CA ILE A 178 -6.03 1.82 -13.40
C ILE A 178 -5.76 3.26 -13.82
N ILE A 179 -4.53 3.53 -14.22
CA ILE A 179 -4.12 4.82 -14.78
C ILE A 179 -3.81 4.65 -16.26
N PHE A 180 -4.46 5.47 -17.07
CA PHE A 180 -4.24 5.56 -18.50
C PHE A 180 -3.23 6.66 -18.79
N VAL A 181 -2.19 6.33 -19.54
CA VAL A 181 -1.23 7.29 -20.09
C VAL A 181 -1.34 7.25 -21.60
N TYR A 182 -1.63 8.41 -22.20
CA TYR A 182 -1.64 8.58 -23.67
C TYR A 182 -0.74 9.74 -24.07
N ASP A 183 0.04 9.56 -25.13
CA ASP A 183 1.03 10.54 -25.60
C ASP A 183 1.96 11.03 -24.46
N GLY A 184 2.32 10.13 -23.54
CA GLY A 184 3.12 10.43 -22.35
C GLY A 184 2.40 11.29 -21.31
N LYS A 185 1.07 11.40 -21.36
CA LYS A 185 0.26 12.20 -20.43
C LYS A 185 -0.80 11.36 -19.73
N ILE A 186 -0.84 11.50 -18.40
CA ILE A 186 -1.90 10.91 -17.58
C ILE A 186 -3.27 11.48 -17.99
N GLN A 187 -4.22 10.59 -18.25
CA GLN A 187 -5.59 10.95 -18.62
C GLN A 187 -6.40 11.33 -17.37
N LYS A 188 -6.19 12.55 -16.86
CA LYS A 188 -6.77 13.05 -15.58
C LYS A 188 -8.28 12.84 -15.44
N ARG A 189 -9.05 12.94 -16.52
CA ARG A 189 -10.52 12.72 -16.52
C ARG A 189 -10.91 11.27 -16.18
N ARG A 190 -10.02 10.31 -16.45
CA ARG A 190 -10.20 8.88 -16.16
C ARG A 190 -9.71 8.50 -14.76
N ILE A 191 -9.21 9.44 -13.96
CA ILE A 191 -8.86 9.17 -12.56
C ILE A 191 -10.11 9.34 -11.69
N ASN A 192 -10.87 8.25 -11.57
CA ASN A 192 -12.10 8.21 -10.79
C ASN A 192 -12.47 6.75 -10.44
N GLU A 193 -13.47 6.60 -9.58
CA GLU A 193 -13.95 5.32 -9.06
C GLU A 193 -14.37 4.28 -10.11
N LYS A 194 -14.71 4.69 -11.35
CA LYS A 194 -15.06 3.74 -12.42
C LYS A 194 -13.87 2.93 -12.91
N HIS A 195 -12.66 3.43 -12.68
CA HIS A 195 -11.39 2.79 -13.08
C HIS A 195 -10.64 2.23 -11.85
N SER A 196 -11.37 2.00 -10.75
CA SER A 196 -10.87 1.47 -9.49
C SER A 196 -11.74 0.32 -9.00
N PHE A 197 -11.18 -0.89 -8.95
CA PHE A 197 -11.91 -2.10 -8.60
C PHE A 197 -11.62 -2.50 -7.15
N LYS A 198 -12.61 -2.38 -6.27
CA LYS A 198 -12.53 -2.83 -4.87
C LYS A 198 -12.61 -4.35 -4.79
N GLN A 199 -12.03 -4.94 -3.74
CA GLN A 199 -12.01 -6.37 -3.47
C GLN A 199 -11.40 -7.23 -4.59
N LYS A 200 -10.50 -6.64 -5.39
CA LYS A 200 -9.79 -7.31 -6.49
C LYS A 200 -8.27 -7.32 -6.33
N GLY A 201 -7.75 -6.67 -5.29
CA GLY A 201 -6.31 -6.59 -5.02
C GLY A 201 -5.70 -7.90 -4.50
N VAL A 202 -4.63 -7.76 -3.72
CA VAL A 202 -3.89 -8.88 -3.11
C VAL A 202 -4.79 -9.83 -2.28
N MET A 203 -5.88 -9.33 -1.71
CA MET A 203 -6.80 -10.16 -0.94
C MET A 203 -7.38 -11.34 -1.73
N THR A 204 -7.47 -11.24 -3.06
CA THR A 204 -8.01 -12.30 -3.92
C THR A 204 -7.11 -13.55 -3.90
N ILE A 205 -5.80 -13.38 -4.11
CA ILE A 205 -4.85 -14.51 -4.04
C ILE A 205 -4.71 -15.03 -2.59
N ALA A 206 -4.77 -14.16 -1.59
CA ALA A 206 -4.79 -14.58 -0.19
C ALA A 206 -6.00 -15.46 0.12
N THR A 207 -7.18 -15.14 -0.42
CA THR A 207 -8.40 -15.94 -0.24
C THR A 207 -8.29 -17.32 -0.90
N MET A 208 -7.60 -17.45 -2.03
CA MET A 208 -7.30 -18.76 -2.63
C MET A 208 -6.46 -19.63 -1.68
N MET A 209 -5.44 -19.03 -1.05
CA MET A 209 -4.61 -19.73 -0.07
C MET A 209 -5.37 -20.11 1.20
N ILE A 210 -6.23 -19.22 1.74
CA ILE A 210 -7.09 -19.54 2.90
C ILE A 210 -7.91 -20.81 2.60
N LYS A 211 -8.61 -20.83 1.46
CA LYS A 211 -9.44 -21.98 1.06
C LYS A 211 -8.64 -23.26 0.93
N LYS A 212 -7.42 -23.19 0.40
CA LYS A 212 -6.53 -24.35 0.30
C LYS A 212 -6.12 -24.86 1.68
N ILE A 213 -5.70 -23.97 2.58
CA ILE A 213 -5.30 -24.37 3.93
C ILE A 213 -6.47 -24.98 4.71
N GLU A 214 -7.67 -24.40 4.56
CA GLU A 214 -8.88 -24.94 5.15
C GLU A 214 -9.22 -26.33 4.58
N THR A 215 -9.10 -26.51 3.26
CA THR A 215 -9.43 -27.77 2.60
C THR A 215 -8.44 -28.88 2.95
N ASP A 216 -7.14 -28.61 2.82
CA ASP A 216 -6.09 -29.62 2.90
C ASP A 216 -5.68 -29.92 4.34
N TYR A 217 -5.70 -28.92 5.22
CA TYR A 217 -5.19 -29.02 6.60
C TYR A 217 -6.27 -28.87 7.67
N LYS A 218 -7.51 -28.55 7.30
CA LYS A 218 -8.62 -28.30 8.23
C LYS A 218 -8.29 -27.22 9.26
N ARG A 219 -7.65 -26.15 8.81
CA ARG A 219 -7.29 -24.99 9.63
C ARG A 219 -7.82 -23.70 9.01
N ALA A 220 -8.38 -22.85 9.87
CA ALA A 220 -8.66 -21.47 9.52
C ALA A 220 -7.38 -20.65 9.73
N ILE A 221 -7.06 -19.79 8.78
CA ILE A 221 -5.98 -18.81 8.87
C ILE A 221 -6.50 -17.45 8.40
N THR A 222 -5.88 -16.38 8.88
CA THR A 222 -6.17 -15.00 8.50
C THR A 222 -5.59 -14.65 7.12
N LEU A 223 -6.04 -13.52 6.53
CA LEU A 223 -5.47 -12.99 5.29
C LEU A 223 -3.96 -12.72 5.40
N LYS A 224 -3.50 -12.22 6.56
CA LYS A 224 -2.08 -11.93 6.80
C LYS A 224 -1.24 -13.21 6.86
N GLU A 225 -1.73 -14.24 7.54
CA GLU A 225 -1.09 -15.56 7.57
C GLU A 225 -1.04 -16.18 6.18
N ALA A 226 -2.13 -16.09 5.41
CA ALA A 226 -2.17 -16.58 4.04
C ALA A 226 -1.12 -15.89 3.15
N LEU A 227 -0.96 -14.57 3.27
CA LEU A 227 0.09 -13.85 2.55
C LEU A 227 1.50 -14.25 2.97
N ARG A 228 1.72 -14.49 4.27
CA ARG A 228 3.01 -15.00 4.75
C ARG A 228 3.35 -16.34 4.09
N VAL A 229 2.37 -17.24 3.97
CA VAL A 229 2.53 -18.52 3.28
C VAL A 229 2.82 -18.34 1.79
N ILE A 230 2.08 -17.47 1.11
CA ILE A 230 2.30 -17.17 -0.32
C ILE A 230 3.71 -16.63 -0.58
N LEU A 231 4.18 -15.74 0.29
CA LEU A 231 5.50 -15.11 0.18
C LEU A 231 6.64 -16.06 0.54
N SER A 232 6.44 -16.92 1.55
CA SER A 232 7.47 -17.87 2.00
C SER A 232 7.55 -19.13 1.13
N GLY A 233 6.47 -19.48 0.42
CA GLY A 233 6.33 -20.77 -0.26
C GLY A 233 5.97 -21.92 0.69
N LYS A 234 5.86 -21.65 2.00
CA LYS A 234 5.80 -22.68 3.04
C LYS A 234 4.70 -22.41 4.05
N TYR A 235 3.97 -23.47 4.41
CA TYR A 235 3.04 -23.47 5.52
C TYR A 235 3.61 -24.30 6.67
N THR A 236 3.60 -23.75 7.89
CA THR A 236 4.07 -24.46 9.08
C THR A 236 2.89 -24.82 9.96
N LEU A 237 2.73 -26.11 10.26
CA LEU A 237 1.69 -26.61 11.17
C LEU A 237 2.30 -27.56 12.19
N ARG A 238 2.24 -27.17 13.47
CA ARG A 238 2.75 -27.94 14.62
C ARG A 238 4.22 -28.37 14.45
N GLY A 239 5.05 -27.46 13.96
CA GLY A 239 6.48 -27.70 13.75
C GLY A 239 6.83 -28.41 12.44
N ASN A 240 5.85 -28.88 11.66
CA ASN A 240 6.10 -29.45 10.34
C ASN A 240 5.97 -28.37 9.26
N GLU A 241 6.91 -28.33 8.32
CA GLU A 241 6.83 -27.47 7.13
C GLU A 241 6.24 -28.24 5.95
N TYR A 242 5.32 -27.59 5.24
CA TYR A 242 4.71 -28.07 4.01
C TYR A 242 5.06 -27.09 2.88
N ASP A 243 5.68 -27.60 1.83
CA ASP A 243 5.98 -26.83 0.62
C ASP A 243 4.71 -26.68 -0.23
N LEU A 244 4.34 -25.43 -0.51
CA LEU A 244 3.16 -25.05 -1.31
C LEU A 244 3.56 -24.28 -2.57
N SER A 245 4.83 -24.35 -2.97
CA SER A 245 5.37 -23.56 -4.09
C SER A 245 4.62 -23.81 -5.41
N GLN A 246 4.22 -25.06 -5.68
CA GLN A 246 3.47 -25.43 -6.89
C GLN A 246 2.06 -24.84 -6.89
N ASP A 247 1.35 -24.95 -5.77
CA ASP A 247 0.03 -24.34 -5.63
C ASP A 247 0.08 -22.82 -5.75
N ILE A 248 1.13 -22.19 -5.18
CA ILE A 248 1.34 -20.75 -5.30
C ILE A 248 1.60 -20.34 -6.75
N GLN A 249 2.35 -21.12 -7.52
CA GLN A 249 2.51 -20.86 -8.96
C GLN A 249 1.17 -20.94 -9.69
N GLN A 250 0.34 -21.93 -9.39
CA GLN A 250 -1.00 -22.04 -9.96
C GLN A 250 -1.89 -20.86 -9.56
N PHE A 251 -1.85 -20.43 -8.30
CA PHE A 251 -2.60 -19.26 -7.83
C PHE A 251 -2.16 -17.97 -8.51
N LYS A 252 -0.86 -17.76 -8.74
CA LYS A 252 -0.37 -16.60 -9.49
C LYS A 252 -0.90 -16.57 -10.93
N LYS A 253 -0.94 -17.74 -11.58
CA LYS A 253 -1.52 -17.86 -12.93
C LYS A 253 -3.00 -17.51 -12.92
N LEU A 254 -3.79 -18.14 -12.06
CA LEU A 254 -5.23 -17.85 -11.92
C LEU A 254 -5.50 -16.38 -11.57
N TYR A 255 -4.71 -15.81 -10.67
CA TYR A 255 -4.81 -14.41 -10.28
C TYR A 255 -4.51 -13.47 -11.46
N THR A 256 -3.52 -13.81 -12.28
CA THR A 256 -3.18 -13.05 -13.49
C THR A 256 -4.30 -13.17 -14.53
N ASP A 257 -4.80 -14.38 -14.78
CA ASP A 257 -5.91 -14.64 -15.71
C ASP A 257 -7.15 -13.84 -15.30
N ASP A 258 -7.52 -13.85 -14.02
CA ASP A 258 -8.66 -13.09 -13.47
C ASP A 258 -8.52 -11.57 -13.70
N ILE A 259 -7.32 -11.02 -13.50
CA ILE A 259 -7.07 -9.59 -13.71
C ILE A 259 -7.07 -9.25 -15.19
N MET A 260 -6.43 -10.07 -16.02
CA MET A 260 -6.42 -9.84 -17.47
C MET A 260 -7.82 -9.93 -18.05
N GLN A 261 -8.63 -10.91 -17.63
CA GLN A 261 -10.04 -10.99 -18.03
C GLN A 261 -10.84 -9.76 -17.59
N LEU A 262 -10.58 -9.23 -16.38
CA LEU A 262 -11.16 -7.97 -15.94
C LEU A 262 -10.76 -6.83 -16.89
N LEU A 263 -9.47 -6.71 -17.23
CA LEU A 263 -9.01 -5.66 -18.14
C LEU A 263 -9.63 -5.79 -19.53
N GLU A 264 -9.68 -7.00 -20.11
CA GLU A 264 -10.31 -7.27 -21.39
C GLU A 264 -11.80 -6.91 -21.41
N THR A 265 -12.52 -7.25 -20.33
CA THR A 265 -13.95 -6.97 -20.21
C THR A 265 -14.26 -5.47 -20.25
N TYR A 266 -13.43 -4.65 -19.63
CA TYR A 266 -13.69 -3.22 -19.47
C TYR A 266 -12.93 -2.33 -20.46
N TYR A 267 -11.82 -2.82 -21.01
CA TYR A 267 -10.82 -2.00 -21.71
C TYR A 267 -10.20 -2.66 -22.94
N SER A 268 -10.79 -3.69 -23.54
CA SER A 268 -10.23 -4.38 -24.73
C SER A 268 -9.78 -3.41 -25.83
N ASN A 269 -10.62 -2.45 -26.21
CA ASN A 269 -10.29 -1.43 -27.22
C ASN A 269 -9.12 -0.52 -26.84
N GLU A 270 -8.90 -0.31 -25.54
CA GLU A 270 -7.74 0.43 -25.04
C GLU A 270 -6.51 -0.45 -25.02
N LEU A 271 -6.62 -1.70 -24.55
CA LEU A 271 -5.52 -2.67 -24.53
C LEU A 271 -4.92 -2.86 -25.92
N ASP A 272 -5.75 -2.92 -26.97
CA ASP A 272 -5.33 -3.00 -28.37
C ASP A 272 -4.41 -1.83 -28.83
N LYS A 273 -4.42 -0.72 -28.09
CA LYS A 273 -3.68 0.52 -28.42
C LYS A 273 -2.51 0.78 -27.49
N MET A 274 -2.33 -0.03 -26.44
CA MET A 274 -1.26 0.17 -25.47
C MET A 274 0.00 -0.55 -25.92
N ASP A 275 1.15 0.10 -25.76
CA ASP A 275 2.44 -0.53 -25.98
C ASP A 275 2.76 -1.52 -24.84
N GLU A 276 2.50 -1.09 -23.59
CA GLU A 276 2.85 -1.82 -22.38
C GLU A 276 1.79 -1.70 -21.25
N ILE A 277 1.76 -2.71 -20.39
CA ILE A 277 0.94 -2.76 -19.16
C ILE A 277 1.88 -2.96 -17.96
N HIS A 278 2.00 -1.92 -17.14
CA HIS A 278 2.87 -1.92 -15.97
C HIS A 278 2.07 -2.33 -14.73
N PHE A 279 2.41 -3.48 -14.15
CA PHE A 279 1.83 -3.92 -12.88
C PHE A 279 2.69 -3.45 -11.72
N VAL A 280 2.09 -2.64 -10.85
CA VAL A 280 2.75 -2.02 -9.70
C VAL A 280 1.97 -2.28 -8.41
N GLY A 281 2.48 -1.79 -7.28
CA GLY A 281 1.90 -2.06 -5.97
C GLY A 281 2.27 -3.45 -5.45
N GLY A 282 1.79 -3.76 -4.23
CA GLY A 282 2.12 -5.01 -3.54
C GLY A 282 1.62 -6.26 -4.25
N GLY A 283 0.55 -6.16 -5.04
CA GLY A 283 0.03 -7.28 -5.82
C GLY A 283 0.73 -7.51 -7.16
N GLY A 284 1.50 -6.54 -7.64
CA GLY A 284 2.31 -6.70 -8.85
C GLY A 284 3.29 -7.88 -8.75
N TYR A 285 3.74 -8.24 -7.54
CA TYR A 285 4.62 -9.40 -7.32
C TYR A 285 3.96 -10.75 -7.69
N PHE A 286 2.63 -10.83 -7.63
CA PHE A 286 1.87 -12.06 -7.88
C PHE A 286 1.46 -12.23 -9.35
N ILE A 287 1.70 -11.23 -10.20
CA ILE A 287 1.44 -11.31 -11.63
C ILE A 287 2.44 -12.25 -12.30
N ASP A 288 1.96 -13.13 -13.18
CA ASP A 288 2.77 -13.95 -14.06
C ASP A 288 3.21 -13.11 -15.28
N GLU A 289 4.50 -12.79 -15.34
CA GLU A 289 5.09 -12.03 -16.45
C GLU A 289 5.11 -12.82 -17.77
N ASN A 290 4.92 -14.15 -17.72
CA ASN A 290 4.90 -14.98 -18.92
C ASN A 290 3.52 -14.99 -19.60
N TYR A 291 2.51 -14.31 -19.04
CA TYR A 291 1.18 -14.26 -19.63
C TYR A 291 1.21 -13.60 -21.03
N THR A 292 1.94 -12.49 -21.19
CA THR A 292 2.20 -11.85 -22.50
C THR A 292 3.41 -10.92 -22.44
N ASN A 293 4.06 -10.67 -23.58
CA ASN A 293 5.26 -9.83 -23.68
C ASN A 293 5.01 -8.34 -23.37
N HIS A 294 3.75 -7.90 -23.39
CA HIS A 294 3.34 -6.52 -23.08
C HIS A 294 3.30 -6.22 -21.58
N ILE A 295 3.38 -7.24 -20.73
CA ILE A 295 3.35 -7.09 -19.27
C ILE A 295 4.74 -6.73 -18.74
N LYS A 296 4.80 -5.66 -17.95
CA LYS A 296 6.01 -5.24 -17.23
C LYS A 296 5.79 -5.30 -15.73
N LYS A 297 6.66 -6.05 -15.05
CA LYS A 297 6.80 -6.04 -13.60
C LYS A 297 8.03 -5.27 -13.21
N HIS A 298 7.98 -4.65 -12.04
CA HIS A 298 9.06 -3.83 -11.51
C HIS A 298 9.49 -4.34 -10.15
N LYS A 299 10.80 -4.40 -9.92
CA LYS A 299 11.34 -4.67 -8.58
C LYS A 299 10.93 -3.52 -7.66
N ASN A 300 10.57 -3.83 -6.41
CA ASN A 300 10.18 -2.83 -5.41
C ASN A 300 8.99 -1.96 -5.83
N SER A 301 8.14 -2.44 -6.76
CA SER A 301 6.98 -1.69 -7.28
C SER A 301 5.95 -1.34 -6.20
N GLU A 302 5.99 -2.02 -5.05
CA GLU A 302 5.21 -1.67 -3.87
C GLU A 302 5.50 -0.25 -3.36
N TYR A 303 6.70 0.30 -3.62
CA TYR A 303 7.08 1.66 -3.19
C TYR A 303 6.80 2.74 -4.24
N PHE A 304 6.32 2.39 -5.43
CA PHE A 304 6.23 3.36 -6.54
C PHE A 304 5.28 4.52 -6.23
N ASN A 305 4.14 4.28 -5.56
CA ASN A 305 3.29 5.37 -5.11
C ASN A 305 4.02 6.31 -4.14
N VAL A 306 4.69 5.76 -3.13
CA VAL A 306 5.34 6.58 -2.11
C VAL A 306 6.53 7.37 -2.67
N ILE A 307 7.25 6.80 -3.64
CA ILE A 307 8.30 7.49 -4.40
C ILE A 307 7.68 8.63 -5.21
N GLY A 308 6.61 8.38 -5.97
CA GLY A 308 5.94 9.43 -6.72
C GLY A 308 5.35 10.54 -5.86
N ASN A 309 4.85 10.19 -4.67
CA ASN A 309 4.40 11.16 -3.67
C ASN A 309 5.56 12.00 -3.15
N LEU A 310 6.71 11.39 -2.85
CA LEU A 310 7.92 12.11 -2.48
C LEU A 310 8.35 13.07 -3.60
N LEU A 311 8.31 12.63 -4.86
CA LEU A 311 8.71 13.43 -6.02
C LEU A 311 7.67 14.48 -6.43
N TYR A 312 6.48 14.47 -5.83
CA TYR A 312 5.44 15.45 -6.14
C TYR A 312 5.85 16.85 -5.67
N GLU A 313 5.67 17.81 -6.56
CA GLU A 313 5.76 19.24 -6.28
C GLU A 313 4.37 19.84 -6.46
N LYS A 314 3.92 20.60 -5.47
CA LYS A 314 2.65 21.33 -5.50
C LYS A 314 2.86 22.58 -6.36
N GLU A 315 2.13 22.67 -7.48
CA GLU A 315 2.10 23.85 -8.35
C GLU A 315 1.56 25.10 -7.62
#